data_AF-A0A2N7QA24-F1
#
_entry.id   AF-A0A2N7QA24-F1
#
_cell.length_a   1.000
_cell.length_b   1.000
_cell.length_c   1.000
_cell.angle_alpha   90.00
_cell.angle_beta   90.00
_cell.angle_gamma   90.00
#
_symmetry.space_group_name_H-M   'P 1'
#
loop_
_entity.id
_entity.type
_entity.pdbx_description
1 polymer ?
#
loop_
_entity_poly.entity_id
_entity_poly.type
_entity_poly.pdbx_seq_one_letter_code
_entity_poly.pdbx_strand_id
1 'polypeptide(L)' 'VMAEVGAILIVGGNIAGYTRVITTTIALETDKGNFELALALGIILLIISFIINISFYIIQKRGIPPNIAWL' A
#
# COMPACT_ATOMS: atom_id res chain seq x y z
N VAL A 1 -8.04 2.38 3.26
CA VAL A 1 -7.03 1.41 3.74
C VAL A 1 -7.20 1.05 5.21
N MET A 2 -7.18 1.97 6.20
CA MET A 2 -7.29 1.53 7.62
C MET A 2 -8.60 0.77 7.93
N ALA A 3 -9.74 1.23 7.41
CA ALA A 3 -11.02 0.52 7.56
C ALA A 3 -11.04 -0.87 6.87
N GLU A 4 -10.30 -1.02 5.78
CA GLU A 4 -10.18 -2.28 5.03
C GLU A 4 -9.42 -3.33 5.85
N VAL A 5 -8.29 -2.93 6.44
CA VAL A 5 -7.50 -3.82 7.33
C VAL A 5 -8.33 -4.26 8.53
N GLY A 6 -9.07 -3.34 9.16
CA GLY A 6 -9.96 -3.66 10.28
C GLY A 6 -11.05 -4.67 9.91
N ALA A 7 -11.71 -4.49 8.76
CA ALA A 7 -12.73 -5.43 8.29
C ALA A 7 -12.16 -6.84 8.03
N ILE A 8 -10.98 -6.94 7.41
CA ILE A 8 -10.32 -8.23 7.11
C ILE A 8 -9.96 -8.98 8.40
N LEU A 9 -9.51 -8.26 9.44
CA LEU A 9 -9.18 -8.86 10.73
C LEU A 9 -10.43 -9.41 11.44
N ILE A 10 -11.56 -8.72 11.39
CA ILE A 10 -12.81 -9.14 12.03
C ILE A 10 -13.44 -10.34 11.31
N VAL A 11 -13.44 -10.34 9.97
CA VAL A 11 -14.06 -11.39 9.15
C VAL A 11 -13.19 -12.65 9.04
N GLY A 12 -11.96 -12.61 9.55
CA GLY A 12 -11.04 -13.76 9.52
C GLY A 12 -10.33 -13.95 8.18
N GLY A 13 -10.31 -12.94 7.31
CA GLY A 13 -9.65 -12.96 6.00
C GLY A 13 -8.12 -12.97 6.06
N ASN A 14 -7.53 -13.26 7.22
CA ASN A 14 -6.11 -13.13 7.52
C ASN A 14 -5.34 -14.47 7.42
N ILE A 15 -5.56 -15.23 6.35
CA ILE A 15 -4.93 -16.55 6.16
C ILE A 15 -3.57 -16.38 5.47
N ALA A 16 -2.49 -16.77 6.15
CA ALA A 16 -1.12 -16.67 5.65
C ALA A 16 -0.98 -17.42 4.31
N GLY A 17 -0.45 -16.75 3.28
CA GLY A 17 -0.21 -17.37 1.97
C GLY A 17 -1.44 -17.56 1.08
N TYR A 18 -2.65 -17.23 1.56
CA TYR A 18 -3.88 -17.34 0.77
C TYR A 18 -4.54 -15.97 0.58
N THR A 19 -4.97 -15.35 1.68
CA THR A 19 -5.80 -14.13 1.67
C THR A 19 -5.18 -12.97 2.45
N ARG A 20 -4.11 -13.24 3.22
CA ARG A 20 -3.41 -12.23 4.01
C ARG A 20 -2.66 -11.26 3.10
N VAL A 21 -3.01 -9.98 3.20
CA VAL A 21 -2.31 -8.87 2.55
C VAL A 21 -1.17 -8.32 3.42
N ILE A 22 -0.22 -7.60 2.80
CA ILE A 22 0.95 -7.04 3.48
C ILE A 22 0.54 -6.07 4.60
N THR A 23 -0.47 -5.23 4.37
CA THR A 23 -0.98 -4.26 5.36
C THR A 23 -1.55 -4.94 6.61
N THR A 24 -2.28 -6.04 6.45
CA THR A 24 -2.78 -6.85 7.57
C THR A 24 -1.63 -7.57 8.27
N THR A 25 -0.60 -8.01 7.53
CA THR A 25 0.61 -8.60 8.13
C THR A 25 1.32 -7.60 9.04
N ILE A 26 1.49 -6.35 8.59
CA ILE A 26 2.09 -5.28 9.40
C ILE A 26 1.28 -5.04 10.68
N ALA A 27 -0.05 -4.95 10.57
CA ALA A 27 -0.93 -4.77 11.73
C ALA A 27 -0.77 -5.91 12.74
N LEU A 28 -0.76 -7.17 12.29
CA LEU A 28 -0.61 -8.33 13.19
C LEU A 28 0.75 -8.43 13.85
N GLU A 29 1.82 -8.18 13.11
CA GLU A 29 3.16 -8.25 13.68
C GLU A 29 3.37 -7.10 14.68
N THR A 30 2.74 -5.95 14.45
CA THR A 30 2.66 -4.84 15.43
C THR A 30 1.87 -5.26 16.68
N ASP A 31 0.70 -5.88 16.52
CA ASP A 31 -0.13 -6.34 17.64
C ASP A 31 0.53 -7.47 18.46
N LYS A 32 1.38 -8.28 17.82
CA LYS A 32 2.20 -9.31 18.48
C LYS A 32 3.44 -8.74 19.17
N GLY A 33 3.72 -7.44 19.04
CA GLY A 33 4.93 -6.80 19.55
C GLY A 33 6.19 -7.07 18.73
N ASN A 34 6.07 -7.69 17.56
CA ASN A 34 7.16 -7.92 16.61
C ASN A 34 7.35 -6.70 15.71
N PHE A 35 7.75 -5.59 16.33
CA PHE A 35 7.92 -4.31 15.65
C PHE A 35 9.03 -4.34 14.60
N GLU A 36 10.08 -5.14 14.80
CA GLU A 36 11.17 -5.29 13.84
C GLU A 36 10.65 -5.76 12.48
N LEU A 37 9.89 -6.86 12.47
CA LEU A 37 9.31 -7.39 11.23
C LEU A 37 8.26 -6.45 10.65
N ALA A 38 7.41 -5.86 11.49
CA ALA A 38 6.36 -4.93 11.05
C ALA A 38 6.97 -3.69 10.37
N LEU A 39 8.04 -3.13 10.93
CA LEU A 39 8.74 -1.97 10.41
C LEU A 39 9.50 -2.30 9.12
N ALA A 40 10.16 -3.46 9.05
CA ALA A 40 10.82 -3.94 7.84
C ALA A 40 9.81 -4.07 6.68
N LEU A 41 8.65 -4.69 6.92
CA LEU A 41 7.58 -4.81 5.93
C LEU A 41 6.99 -3.45 5.55
N GLY A 42 6.84 -2.53 6.50
CA GLY A 42 6.39 -1.16 6.26
C GLY A 42 7.33 -0.39 5.32
N ILE A 43 8.64 -0.50 5.52
CA ILE A 43 9.65 0.13 4.66
C ILE A 43 9.59 -0.45 3.24
N ILE A 44 9.48 -1.78 3.11
CA ILE A 44 9.33 -2.44 1.80
C ILE A 44 8.10 -1.92 1.07
N LEU A 45 6.96 -1.81 1.75
CA LEU A 45 5.73 -1.31 1.17
C LEU A 45 5.85 0.16 0.72
N LEU A 46 6.53 1.00 1.48
CA LEU A 46 6.81 2.39 1.09
C LEU A 46 7.70 2.46 -0.15
N ILE A 47 8.76 1.66 -0.23
CA ILE A 47 9.64 1.61 -1.40
C ILE A 47 8.84 1.23 -2.66
N ILE A 48 8.00 0.20 -2.57
CA ILE A 48 7.15 -0.23 -3.69
C ILE A 48 6.17 0.89 -4.09
N SER A 49 5.55 1.55 -3.11
CA SER A 49 4.63 2.67 -3.35
C SER A 49 5.32 3.81 -4.10
N PHE A 50 6.54 4.20 -3.68
CA PHE A 50 7.31 5.23 -4.35
C PHE A 50 7.72 4.83 -5.78
N ILE A 51 8.17 3.59 -5.98
CA ILE A 51 8.54 3.08 -7.32
C ILE A 51 7.35 3.19 -8.27
N ILE A 52 6.17 2.73 -7.83
CA ILE A 52 4.95 2.80 -8.64
C ILE A 52 4.58 4.27 -8.89
N ASN A 53 4.56 5.10 -7.85
CA ASN A 53 4.18 6.51 -7.96
C ASN A 53 5.10 7.28 -8.92
N ILE A 54 6.43 7.10 -8.80
CA ILE A 54 7.42 7.73 -9.68
C ILE A 54 7.28 7.21 -11.11
N SER A 55 7.06 5.90 -11.30
CA SER A 55 6.85 5.32 -12.63
C SER A 55 5.64 5.96 -13.32
N PHE A 56 4.52 6.09 -12.61
CA PHE A 56 3.33 6.78 -13.10
C PHE A 56 3.60 8.26 -13.38
N TYR A 57 4.32 8.95 -12.50
CA TYR A 57 4.69 10.35 -12.68
C TYR A 57 5.50 10.58 -13.97
N ILE A 58 6.49 9.74 -14.25
CA ILE A 58 7.31 9.81 -15.46
C ILE A 58 6.48 9.57 -16.73
N ILE A 59 5.56 8.60 -16.68
CA ILE A 59 4.68 8.27 -17.81
C ILE A 59 3.69 9.41 -18.08
N GLN A 60 3.07 9.97 -17.04
CA GLN A 60 2.06 11.02 -17.17
C GLN A 60 2.65 12.36 -17.62
N LYS A 61 3.91 12.65 -17.31
CA LYS A 61 4.63 13.85 -17.78
C LYS A 61 4.71 13.97 -19.31
N ARG A 62 4.35 12.92 -20.07
CA ARG A 62 4.30 12.90 -21.55
C ARG A 62 2.92 13.17 -22.15
N GLY A 63 1.85 13.28 -21.34
CA GLY A 63 0.49 13.47 -21.82
C GLY A 63 -0.18 14.69 -21.19
N ILE A 64 -0.78 15.52 -22.05
CA ILE A 64 -1.60 16.72 -21.77
C ILE A 64 -0.82 18.05 -21.88
N PRO A 65 -0.65 18.59 -23.11
CA PRO A 65 -0.61 20.04 -23.25
C PRO A 65 -1.95 20.62 -22.75
N PRO A 66 -1.95 21.73 -22.01
CA PRO A 66 -3.18 22.43 -21.70
C PRO A 66 -3.77 22.94 -23.01
N ASN A 67 -4.79 22.25 -23.54
CA ASN A 67 -5.63 22.85 -24.57
C ASN A 67 -6.28 24.08 -23.94
N ILE A 68 -6.10 25.19 -24.62
CA ILE A 68 -6.55 26.53 -24.30
C ILE A 68 -8.09 26.52 -24.35
N ALA A 69 -8.74 26.15 -23.25
CA ALA A 69 -10.20 26.07 -23.13
C ALA A 69 -10.85 27.47 -22.95
N TRP A 70 -10.24 28.52 -23.52
CA TRP A 70 -10.74 29.90 -23.48
C TRP A 70 -10.76 30.58 -24.85
N LEU A 71 -10.83 29.80 -25.94
CA LEU A 71 -11.27 30.25 -27.27
C LEU A 71 -12.38 29.32 -27.76
#